data_AF-A0A0U1D570-F1
#
_entry.id   AF-A0A0U1D570-F1
#
_cell.length_a   1.000
_cell.length_b   1.000
_cell.length_c   1.000
_cell.angle_alpha   90.00
_cell.angle_beta   90.00
_cell.angle_gamma   90.00
#
_symmetry.space_group_name_H-M   'P 1'
#
loop_
_entity.id
_entity.type
_entity.pdbx_description
1 polymer ?
#
loop_
_entity_poly.entity_id
_entity_poly.type
_entity_poly.pdbx_seq_one_letter_code
_entity_poly.pdbx_strand_id
1 'polypeptide(L)'
;MLAAVLGALATLFTIRGIRLSARVSLVLELVSVSIITLLLVFTLVHLGANAFDADQFDLSGAKPSGIAVGMVLAILGFVGFSSADALAREAKDPYRAVPRAIMWSAAGVGVLYVFAAYTQVAALGPALGDSAQPLNDLATLVGMPGWFNPILDFGIAASFFAVVVAPMNVIGRILYVMGKEGVVPSAIGRTHPTHLTPHRALISVGPLVIAVPVVLYLVGVDAMDVVTWVDTYGTYGYMVAYAAAAIAAVVFLRSIKVRVRMVWPAAALAIGSMAYVFYANVYPVPAYPLNVIPWLFLATVAAALAWYWILSRRSPEVIAKIGTSDMETLEGIG
;
A
#
# COMPACT_ATOMS: atom_id res chain seq x y z
N MET A 1 5.62 -6.05 20.26
CA MET A 1 6.73 -5.13 20.64
C MET A 1 7.58 -4.70 19.44
N LEU A 2 8.00 -5.62 18.55
CA LEU A 2 8.80 -5.28 17.36
C LEU A 2 8.10 -4.28 16.42
N ALA A 3 6.81 -4.46 16.13
CA ALA A 3 6.04 -3.54 15.27
C ALA A 3 6.01 -2.10 15.80
N ALA A 4 5.89 -1.91 17.11
CA ALA A 4 5.92 -0.59 17.74
C ALA A 4 7.29 0.08 17.61
N VAL A 5 8.36 -0.70 17.78
CA VAL A 5 9.74 -0.24 17.61
C VAL A 5 10.00 0.13 16.15
N LEU A 6 9.59 -0.72 15.20
CA LEU A 6 9.74 -0.46 13.76
C LEU A 6 8.95 0.77 13.33
N GLY A 7 7.70 0.94 13.79
CA GLY A 7 6.91 2.13 13.49
C GLY A 7 7.50 3.41 14.09
N ALA A 8 8.00 3.36 15.33
CA ALA A 8 8.66 4.51 15.96
C ALA A 8 9.96 4.88 15.24
N LEU A 9 10.77 3.89 14.86
CA LEU A 9 11.96 4.11 14.05
C LEU A 9 11.58 4.66 12.67
N ALA A 10 10.54 4.14 12.02
CA ALA A 10 10.09 4.62 10.72
C ALA A 10 9.67 6.09 10.79
N THR A 11 8.94 6.48 11.84
CA THR A 11 8.59 7.87 12.13
C THR A 11 9.83 8.75 12.26
N LEU A 12 10.80 8.33 13.08
CA LEU A 12 12.04 9.08 13.33
C LEU A 12 12.90 9.21 12.07
N PHE A 13 13.03 8.14 11.29
CA PHE A 13 13.77 8.14 10.03
C PHE A 13 13.12 9.04 9.00
N THR A 14 11.79 9.02 8.91
CA THR A 14 11.01 9.91 8.03
C THR A 14 11.23 11.39 8.40
N ILE A 15 11.36 11.71 9.70
CA ILE A 15 11.64 13.07 10.16
C ILE A 15 13.08 13.52 9.85
N ARG A 16 14.08 12.63 10.02
CA ARG A 16 15.51 12.98 9.89
C ARG A 16 16.03 13.09 8.46
N GLY A 17 15.40 12.44 7.48
CA GLY A 17 15.82 12.63 6.09
C GLY A 17 15.21 11.63 5.12
N ILE A 18 14.38 12.16 4.21
CA ILE A 18 13.63 11.39 3.21
C ILE A 18 14.57 10.61 2.28
N ARG A 19 15.67 11.23 1.82
CA ARG A 19 16.59 10.61 0.84
C ARG A 19 17.39 9.45 1.40
N LEU A 20 17.91 9.58 2.62
CA LEU A 20 18.67 8.51 3.25
C LEU A 20 17.75 7.34 3.60
N SER A 21 16.57 7.64 4.16
CA SER A 21 15.54 6.63 4.48
C SER A 21 15.11 5.86 3.22
N ALA A 22 14.76 6.58 2.14
CA ALA A 22 14.35 5.97 0.88
C ALA A 22 15.44 5.10 0.24
N ARG A 23 16.72 5.52 0.27
CA ARG A 23 17.83 4.72 -0.26
C ARG A 23 18.08 3.46 0.56
N VAL A 24 18.08 3.57 1.88
CA VAL A 24 18.29 2.41 2.76
C VAL A 24 17.13 1.42 2.60
N SER A 25 15.89 1.90 2.61
CA SER A 25 14.70 1.09 2.36
C SER A 25 14.74 0.41 0.99
N LEU A 26 15.14 1.11 -0.07
CA LEU A 26 15.25 0.53 -1.41
C LEU A 26 16.32 -0.56 -1.47
N VAL A 27 17.48 -0.36 -0.85
CA VAL A 27 18.54 -1.38 -0.82
C VAL A 27 18.07 -2.61 -0.04
N LEU A 28 17.46 -2.41 1.12
CA LEU A 28 16.90 -3.51 1.91
C LEU A 28 15.85 -4.28 1.13
N GLU A 29 14.95 -3.58 0.44
CA GLU A 29 13.90 -4.19 -0.38
C GLU A 29 14.49 -5.02 -1.53
N LEU A 30 15.47 -4.48 -2.25
CA LEU A 30 16.13 -5.22 -3.33
C LEU A 30 16.82 -6.48 -2.82
N VAL A 31 17.45 -6.42 -1.64
CA VAL A 31 18.07 -7.59 -1.01
C VAL A 31 17.00 -8.62 -0.62
N SER A 32 15.94 -8.20 0.06
CA SER A 32 14.84 -9.07 0.48
C SER A 32 14.17 -9.76 -0.70
N VAL A 33 13.78 -9.00 -1.73
CA VAL A 33 13.17 -9.53 -2.95
C VAL A 33 14.11 -10.51 -3.66
N SER A 34 15.41 -10.22 -3.68
CA SER A 34 16.41 -11.14 -4.27
C SER A 34 16.49 -12.46 -3.50
N ILE A 35 16.54 -12.41 -2.17
CA ILE A 35 16.57 -13.62 -1.32
C ILE A 35 15.31 -14.46 -1.55
N ILE A 36 14.13 -13.83 -1.56
CA ILE A 36 12.85 -14.51 -1.79
C ILE A 36 12.83 -15.13 -3.19
N THR A 37 13.22 -14.38 -4.21
CA THR A 37 13.23 -14.87 -5.59
C THR A 37 14.18 -16.07 -5.76
N LEU A 38 15.37 -15.99 -5.15
CA LEU A 38 16.34 -17.10 -5.18
C LEU A 38 15.80 -18.34 -4.46
N LEU A 39 15.13 -18.16 -3.32
CA LEU A 39 14.47 -19.26 -2.61
C LEU A 39 13.42 -19.92 -3.50
N LEU A 40 12.54 -19.14 -4.13
CA LEU A 40 11.49 -19.67 -5.02
C LEU A 40 12.08 -20.45 -6.19
N VAL A 41 13.13 -19.92 -6.84
CA VAL A 41 13.84 -20.62 -7.91
C VAL A 41 14.45 -21.93 -7.39
N PHE A 42 15.12 -21.90 -6.24
CA PHE A 42 15.72 -23.08 -5.64
C PHE A 42 14.66 -24.14 -5.29
N THR A 43 13.49 -23.73 -4.80
CA THR A 43 12.35 -24.64 -4.56
C THR A 43 11.91 -25.36 -5.82
N LEU A 44 11.75 -24.65 -6.93
CA LEU A 44 11.39 -25.31 -8.19
C LEU A 44 12.49 -26.26 -8.68
N VAL A 45 13.76 -25.88 -8.54
CA VAL A 45 14.89 -26.76 -8.89
C VAL A 45 14.90 -28.01 -8.00
N HIS A 46 14.63 -27.85 -6.70
CA HIS A 46 14.55 -28.95 -5.74
C HIS A 46 13.41 -29.92 -6.06
N LEU A 47 12.24 -29.39 -6.45
CA LEU A 47 11.09 -30.20 -6.88
C LEU A 47 11.35 -30.98 -8.17
N GLY A 48 12.26 -30.50 -9.03
CA GLY A 48 12.67 -31.18 -10.25
C GLY A 48 11.49 -31.43 -11.19
N ALA A 49 11.23 -32.70 -11.53
CA ALA A 49 10.11 -33.07 -12.41
C ALA A 49 8.72 -32.77 -11.80
N ASN A 50 8.63 -32.71 -10.47
CA ASN A 50 7.37 -32.41 -9.76
C ASN A 50 7.10 -30.89 -9.69
N ALA A 51 8.03 -30.06 -10.16
CA ALA A 51 7.85 -28.61 -10.17
C ALA A 51 6.79 -28.14 -11.18
N PHE A 52 6.57 -28.93 -12.24
CA PHE A 52 5.58 -28.61 -13.26
C PHE A 52 4.20 -29.13 -12.86
N ASP A 53 3.43 -28.23 -12.27
CA ASP A 53 2.02 -28.43 -11.96
C ASP A 53 1.15 -27.88 -13.10
N ALA A 54 0.69 -28.78 -13.97
CA ALA A 54 -0.18 -28.44 -15.10
C ALA A 54 -1.61 -28.12 -14.66
N ASP A 55 -2.05 -28.67 -13.52
CA ASP A 55 -3.42 -28.54 -13.02
C ASP A 55 -3.68 -27.10 -12.57
N GLN A 56 -2.65 -26.36 -12.16
CA GLN A 56 -2.75 -24.92 -11.86
C GLN A 56 -3.16 -24.06 -13.07
N PHE A 57 -3.00 -24.54 -14.30
CA PHE A 57 -3.46 -23.85 -15.50
C PHE A 57 -4.88 -24.27 -15.91
N ASP A 58 -5.46 -25.30 -15.27
CA ASP A 58 -6.83 -25.71 -15.52
C ASP A 58 -7.81 -24.87 -14.69
N LEU A 59 -8.72 -24.19 -15.38
CA LEU A 59 -9.75 -23.35 -14.78
C LEU A 59 -11.05 -24.13 -14.47
N SER A 60 -11.11 -25.43 -14.75
CA SER A 60 -12.31 -26.25 -14.55
C SER A 60 -12.84 -26.24 -13.11
N GLY A 61 -11.94 -26.13 -12.12
CA GLY A 61 -12.26 -26.02 -10.69
C GLY A 61 -12.43 -24.58 -10.17
N ALA A 62 -12.15 -23.57 -11.00
CA ALA A 62 -12.12 -22.17 -10.58
C ALA A 62 -13.55 -21.61 -10.42
N LYS A 63 -14.02 -21.55 -9.19
CA LYS A 63 -15.32 -20.92 -8.88
C LYS A 63 -15.19 -19.39 -8.96
N PRO A 64 -16.16 -18.67 -9.57
CA PRO A 64 -16.16 -17.21 -9.61
C PRO A 64 -16.02 -16.57 -8.22
N SER A 65 -16.57 -17.18 -7.18
CA SER A 65 -16.42 -16.73 -5.78
C SER A 65 -14.99 -16.86 -5.27
N GLY A 66 -14.25 -17.90 -5.63
CA GLY A 66 -12.84 -18.07 -5.25
C GLY A 66 -11.94 -17.06 -5.95
N ILE A 67 -12.20 -16.81 -7.24
CA ILE A 67 -11.52 -15.76 -8.01
C ILE A 67 -11.77 -14.39 -7.39
N ALA A 68 -13.00 -14.12 -6.94
CA ALA A 68 -13.35 -12.87 -6.26
C ALA A 68 -12.50 -12.61 -5.01
N VAL A 69 -12.39 -13.63 -4.15
CA VAL A 69 -11.62 -13.57 -2.91
C VAL A 69 -10.13 -13.41 -3.21
N GLY A 70 -9.59 -14.15 -4.17
CA GLY A 70 -8.20 -14.01 -4.61
C GLY A 70 -7.91 -12.62 -5.17
N MET A 71 -8.82 -12.04 -5.97
CA MET A 71 -8.67 -10.67 -6.48
C MET A 71 -8.67 -9.62 -5.36
N VAL A 72 -9.44 -9.82 -4.29
CA VAL A 72 -9.44 -8.92 -3.13
C VAL A 72 -8.03 -8.86 -2.52
N LEU A 73 -7.47 -10.03 -2.21
CA LEU A 73 -6.14 -10.14 -1.61
C LEU A 73 -5.05 -9.63 -2.55
N ALA A 74 -5.18 -9.91 -3.86
CA ALA A 74 -4.25 -9.42 -4.87
C ALA A 74 -4.29 -7.88 -4.98
N ILE A 75 -5.47 -7.26 -5.00
CA ILE A 75 -5.58 -5.80 -5.03
C ILE A 75 -4.99 -5.20 -3.75
N LEU A 76 -5.28 -5.79 -2.59
CA LEU A 76 -4.71 -5.37 -1.32
C LEU A 76 -3.18 -5.40 -1.37
N GLY A 77 -2.59 -6.50 -1.86
CA GLY A 77 -1.14 -6.64 -2.03
C GLY A 77 -0.51 -5.71 -3.07
N PHE A 78 -1.32 -5.05 -3.91
CA PHE A 78 -0.88 -4.08 -4.92
C PHE A 78 -1.04 -2.62 -4.50
N VAL A 79 -1.72 -2.35 -3.37
CA VAL A 79 -1.84 -1.00 -2.84
C VAL A 79 -0.45 -0.41 -2.60
N GLY A 80 -0.25 0.85 -3.00
CA GLY A 80 1.02 1.56 -2.86
C GLY A 80 1.84 1.71 -4.14
N PHE A 81 1.49 1.02 -5.23
CA PHE A 81 2.18 1.16 -6.53
C PHE A 81 2.24 2.62 -7.04
N SER A 82 1.27 3.43 -6.64
CA SER A 82 1.12 4.83 -7.05
C SER A 82 2.05 5.79 -6.31
N SER A 83 2.67 5.41 -5.19
CA SER A 83 3.45 6.31 -4.30
C SER A 83 4.62 7.04 -4.98
N ALA A 84 5.02 6.62 -6.18
CA ALA A 84 5.97 7.34 -7.02
C ALA A 84 5.47 8.75 -7.43
N ASP A 85 4.16 8.99 -7.42
CA ASP A 85 3.55 10.29 -7.72
C ASP A 85 3.91 11.37 -6.69
N ALA A 86 3.93 11.00 -5.41
CA ALA A 86 4.24 11.89 -4.30
C ALA A 86 5.71 12.36 -4.32
N LEU A 87 6.59 11.59 -4.96
CA LEU A 87 8.00 11.90 -5.19
C LEU A 87 8.29 12.32 -6.64
N ALA A 88 7.25 12.55 -7.46
CA ALA A 88 7.42 12.97 -8.85
C ALA A 88 8.37 14.16 -8.98
N ARG A 89 8.24 15.16 -8.10
CA ARG A 89 9.06 16.38 -8.13
C ARG A 89 10.54 16.15 -7.77
N GLU A 90 10.88 15.04 -7.12
CA GLU A 90 12.27 14.67 -6.82
C GLU A 90 12.91 13.86 -7.95
N ALA A 91 12.12 13.42 -8.93
CA ALA A 91 12.63 12.71 -10.09
C ALA A 91 13.31 13.68 -11.07
N LYS A 92 14.43 13.26 -11.64
CA LYS A 92 15.18 14.03 -12.65
C LYS A 92 14.35 14.35 -13.91
N ASP A 93 13.44 13.46 -14.29
CA ASP A 93 12.51 13.62 -15.42
C ASP A 93 11.14 13.06 -15.02
N PRO A 94 10.28 13.85 -14.34
CA PRO A 94 9.02 13.37 -13.79
C PRO A 94 8.08 12.79 -14.85
N TYR A 95 8.01 13.42 -16.03
CA TYR A 95 7.09 13.03 -17.10
C TYR A 95 7.41 11.66 -17.70
N ARG A 96 8.66 11.20 -17.59
CA ARG A 96 9.05 9.85 -18.03
C ARG A 96 9.28 8.89 -16.87
N ALA A 97 9.87 9.35 -15.78
CA ALA A 97 10.24 8.50 -14.65
C ALA A 97 9.01 8.00 -13.89
N VAL A 98 8.03 8.86 -13.60
CA VAL A 98 6.85 8.49 -12.80
C VAL A 98 5.98 7.45 -13.51
N PRO A 99 5.58 7.65 -14.79
CA PRO A 99 4.77 6.63 -15.48
C PRO A 99 5.51 5.31 -15.63
N ARG A 100 6.83 5.34 -15.90
CA ARG A 100 7.64 4.13 -15.99
C ARG A 100 7.76 3.43 -14.65
N ALA A 101 8.00 4.17 -13.56
CA ALA A 101 8.09 3.59 -12.22
C ALA A 101 6.79 2.89 -11.83
N ILE A 102 5.64 3.54 -12.06
CA ILE A 102 4.30 2.97 -11.81
C ILE A 102 4.05 1.70 -12.65
N MET A 103 4.36 1.73 -13.95
CA MET A 103 4.12 0.59 -14.83
C MET A 103 5.05 -0.59 -14.56
N TRP A 104 6.35 -0.33 -14.36
CA TRP A 104 7.33 -1.38 -14.11
C TRP A 104 7.23 -1.95 -12.70
N SER A 105 6.87 -1.14 -11.69
CA SER A 105 6.63 -1.65 -10.34
C SER A 105 5.43 -2.60 -10.34
N ALA A 106 4.32 -2.19 -10.97
CA ALA A 106 3.13 -3.03 -11.05
C ALA A 106 3.38 -4.33 -11.85
N ALA A 107 4.04 -4.23 -13.00
CA ALA A 107 4.36 -5.41 -13.81
C ALA A 107 5.35 -6.35 -13.11
N GLY A 108 6.42 -5.81 -12.54
CA GLY A 108 7.45 -6.60 -11.86
C GLY A 108 6.92 -7.32 -10.63
N VAL A 109 6.19 -6.62 -9.77
CA VAL A 109 5.54 -7.21 -8.59
C VAL A 109 4.48 -8.24 -9.00
N GLY A 110 3.71 -7.97 -10.05
CA GLY A 110 2.71 -8.92 -10.56
C GLY A 110 3.33 -10.23 -11.03
N VAL A 111 4.44 -10.16 -11.78
CA VAL A 111 5.19 -11.35 -12.19
C VAL A 111 5.73 -12.10 -10.97
N LEU A 112 6.29 -11.39 -10.00
CA LEU A 112 6.80 -11.99 -8.77
C LEU A 112 5.70 -12.67 -7.95
N TYR A 113 4.51 -12.06 -7.84
CA TYR A 113 3.37 -12.64 -7.12
C TYR A 113 2.85 -13.91 -7.78
N VAL A 114 2.70 -13.90 -9.11
CA VAL A 114 2.29 -15.11 -9.86
C VAL A 114 3.34 -16.20 -9.71
N PHE A 115 4.62 -15.85 -9.82
CA PHE A 115 5.72 -16.80 -9.65
C PHE A 115 5.78 -17.38 -8.23
N ALA A 116 5.60 -16.54 -7.21
CA ALA A 116 5.57 -16.96 -5.81
C ALA A 116 4.37 -17.85 -5.52
N ALA A 117 3.17 -17.47 -5.97
CA ALA A 117 1.95 -18.26 -5.80
C ALA A 117 2.08 -19.63 -6.47
N TYR A 118 2.55 -19.67 -7.72
CA TYR A 118 2.77 -20.94 -8.45
C TYR A 118 3.73 -21.86 -7.69
N THR A 119 4.87 -21.32 -7.27
CA THR A 119 5.90 -22.08 -6.56
C THR A 119 5.40 -22.58 -5.22
N GLN A 120 4.68 -21.77 -4.45
CA GLN A 120 4.13 -22.15 -3.16
C GLN A 120 3.06 -23.23 -3.29
N VAL A 121 2.16 -23.12 -4.27
CA VAL A 121 1.14 -24.15 -4.53
C VAL A 121 1.78 -25.45 -4.99
N ALA A 122 2.76 -25.39 -5.91
CA ALA A 122 3.46 -26.58 -6.40
C ALA A 122 4.26 -27.30 -5.29
N ALA A 123 4.82 -26.55 -4.34
CA ALA A 123 5.66 -27.10 -3.27
C ALA A 123 4.87 -27.58 -2.03
N LEU A 124 3.88 -26.80 -1.59
CA LEU A 124 3.17 -27.03 -0.32
C LEU A 124 1.76 -27.60 -0.54
N GLY A 125 1.18 -27.43 -1.72
CA GLY A 125 -0.16 -27.92 -2.05
C GLY A 125 -1.21 -27.44 -1.03
N PRO A 126 -2.10 -28.34 -0.55
CA PRO A 126 -3.14 -27.97 0.41
C PRO A 126 -2.63 -27.39 1.74
N ALA A 127 -1.42 -27.75 2.17
CA ALA A 127 -0.85 -27.28 3.43
C ALA A 127 -0.54 -25.77 3.43
N LEU A 128 -0.47 -25.15 2.24
CA LEU A 128 -0.31 -23.70 2.10
C LEU A 128 -1.40 -22.92 2.83
N GLY A 129 -2.63 -23.44 2.86
CA GLY A 129 -3.77 -22.78 3.51
C GLY A 129 -3.66 -22.70 5.03
N ASP A 130 -2.89 -23.61 5.65
CA ASP A 130 -2.71 -23.68 7.10
C ASP A 130 -1.39 -23.04 7.56
N SER A 131 -0.52 -22.66 6.61
CA SER A 131 0.82 -22.15 6.88
C SER A 131 0.77 -20.65 7.24
N ALA A 132 1.21 -20.33 8.46
CA ALA A 132 1.41 -18.95 8.89
C ALA A 132 2.65 -18.27 8.25
N GLN A 133 3.66 -19.04 7.84
CA GLN A 133 4.91 -18.53 7.25
C GLN A 133 5.36 -19.36 6.04
N PRO A 134 4.65 -19.26 4.89
CA PRO A 134 4.90 -20.15 3.74
C PRO A 134 6.34 -20.13 3.23
N LEU A 135 7.02 -18.98 3.27
CA LEU A 135 8.40 -18.88 2.82
C LEU A 135 9.38 -19.63 3.75
N ASN A 136 9.13 -19.67 5.06
CA ASN A 136 9.95 -20.41 6.01
C ASN A 136 9.70 -21.93 5.88
N ASP A 137 8.46 -22.30 5.58
CA ASP A 137 8.08 -23.68 5.29
C ASP A 137 8.75 -24.16 3.99
N LEU A 138 8.80 -23.32 2.95
CA LEU A 138 9.56 -23.60 1.72
C LEU A 138 11.05 -23.78 2.00
N ALA A 139 11.67 -22.88 2.78
CA ALA A 139 13.09 -22.98 3.13
C ALA A 139 13.38 -24.28 3.90
N THR A 140 12.50 -24.68 4.79
CA THR A 140 12.61 -25.95 5.53
C THR A 140 12.44 -27.15 4.62
N LEU A 141 11.44 -27.12 3.72
CA LEU A 141 11.15 -28.18 2.75
C LEU A 141 12.36 -28.49 1.87
N VAL A 142 13.03 -27.46 1.36
CA VAL A 142 14.18 -27.61 0.44
C VAL A 142 15.50 -27.85 1.18
N GLY A 143 15.46 -27.99 2.50
CA GLY A 143 16.62 -28.29 3.34
C GLY A 143 17.59 -27.12 3.52
N MET A 144 17.11 -25.87 3.49
CA MET A 144 17.96 -24.73 3.80
C MET A 144 18.53 -24.85 5.22
N PRO A 145 19.78 -24.40 5.44
CA PRO A 145 20.36 -24.39 6.77
C PRO A 145 19.52 -23.58 7.76
N GLY A 146 19.48 -23.99 9.03
CA GLY A 146 18.66 -23.32 10.05
C GLY A 146 18.96 -21.83 10.29
N TRP A 147 20.12 -21.33 9.84
CA TRP A 147 20.45 -19.90 9.89
C TRP A 147 19.75 -19.07 8.78
N PHE A 148 19.17 -19.71 7.77
CA PHE A 148 18.54 -19.04 6.64
C PHE A 148 17.22 -18.36 7.04
N ASN A 149 16.36 -19.03 7.82
CA ASN A 149 15.07 -18.48 8.26
C ASN A 149 15.22 -17.15 9.02
N PRO A 150 16.15 -16.99 9.99
CA PRO A 150 16.41 -15.69 10.60
C PRO A 150 16.81 -14.57 9.63
N ILE A 151 17.56 -14.89 8.56
CA ILE A 151 17.95 -13.89 7.54
C ILE A 151 16.74 -13.52 6.68
N LEU A 152 15.94 -14.51 6.30
CA LEU A 152 14.70 -14.32 5.56
C LEU A 152 13.71 -13.45 6.35
N ASP A 153 13.48 -13.80 7.62
CA ASP A 153 12.62 -13.04 8.54
C ASP A 153 13.13 -11.60 8.73
N PHE A 154 14.45 -11.40 8.80
CA PHE A 154 15.04 -10.06 8.85
C PHE A 154 14.76 -9.27 7.57
N GLY A 155 14.90 -9.90 6.40
CA GLY A 155 14.56 -9.29 5.12
C GLY A 155 13.09 -8.88 5.05
N ILE A 156 12.19 -9.78 5.47
CA ILE A 156 10.75 -9.51 5.55
C ILE A 156 10.47 -8.33 6.50
N ALA A 157 11.08 -8.31 7.68
CA ALA A 157 10.93 -7.22 8.65
C ALA A 157 11.44 -5.87 8.09
N ALA A 158 12.54 -5.89 7.34
CA ALA A 158 13.07 -4.70 6.68
C ALA A 158 12.15 -4.18 5.56
N SER A 159 11.51 -5.08 4.80
CA SER A 159 10.48 -4.74 3.82
C SER A 159 9.25 -4.11 4.49
N PHE A 160 8.77 -4.67 5.60
CA PHE A 160 7.70 -4.04 6.38
C PHE A 160 8.08 -2.64 6.89
N PHE A 161 9.33 -2.44 7.31
CA PHE A 161 9.81 -1.10 7.68
C PHE A 161 9.75 -0.12 6.51
N ALA A 162 10.19 -0.53 5.31
CA ALA A 162 10.10 0.28 4.10
C ALA A 162 8.64 0.63 3.74
N VAL A 163 7.74 -0.34 3.86
CA VAL A 163 6.29 -0.19 3.64
C VAL A 163 5.66 0.79 4.62
N VAL A 164 6.15 0.93 5.86
CA VAL A 164 5.65 1.95 6.80
C VAL A 164 6.18 3.34 6.43
N VAL A 165 7.47 3.45 6.09
CA VAL A 165 8.12 4.74 5.76
C VAL A 165 7.47 5.42 4.54
N ALA A 166 7.10 4.66 3.50
CA ALA A 166 6.59 5.25 2.26
C ALA A 166 5.24 5.99 2.45
N PRO A 167 4.16 5.39 2.98
CA PRO A 167 2.91 6.07 3.29
C PRO A 167 3.07 7.18 4.32
N MET A 168 3.99 7.03 5.30
CA MET A 168 4.30 8.12 6.24
C MET A 168 4.82 9.38 5.54
N ASN A 169 5.65 9.23 4.51
CA ASN A 169 6.09 10.35 3.68
C ASN A 169 4.91 10.97 2.91
N VAL A 170 4.04 10.15 2.32
CA VAL A 170 2.88 10.61 1.55
C VAL A 170 1.91 11.38 2.44
N ILE A 171 1.47 10.80 3.57
CA ILE A 171 0.52 11.44 4.49
C ILE A 171 1.10 12.72 5.11
N GLY A 172 2.40 12.73 5.40
CA GLY A 172 3.09 13.93 5.88
C GLY A 172 3.01 15.09 4.88
N ARG A 173 3.16 14.82 3.58
CA ARG A 173 3.03 15.83 2.51
C ARG A 173 1.60 16.30 2.33
N ILE A 174 0.65 15.37 2.32
CA ILE A 174 -0.78 15.70 2.18
C ILE A 174 -1.21 16.64 3.32
N LEU A 175 -0.89 16.27 4.57
CA LEU A 175 -1.24 17.09 5.74
C LEU A 175 -0.51 18.43 5.77
N TYR A 176 0.74 18.47 5.29
CA TYR A 176 1.47 19.72 5.15
C TYR A 176 0.77 20.70 4.20
N VAL A 177 0.37 20.21 3.01
CA VAL A 177 -0.38 21.01 2.03
C VAL A 177 -1.73 21.45 2.60
N MET A 178 -2.48 20.52 3.20
CA MET A 178 -3.75 20.84 3.86
C MET A 178 -3.58 21.90 4.96
N GLY A 179 -2.45 21.89 5.68
CA GLY A 179 -2.14 22.89 6.70
C GLY A 179 -1.78 24.27 6.12
N LYS A 180 -1.11 24.31 4.97
CA LYS A 180 -0.85 25.56 4.22
C LYS A 180 -2.13 26.14 3.61
N GLU A 181 -3.02 25.29 3.14
CA GLU A 181 -4.31 25.68 2.56
C GLU A 181 -5.35 26.08 3.62
N GLY A 182 -5.10 25.77 4.90
CA GLY A 182 -6.00 26.08 6.01
C GLY A 182 -7.12 25.05 6.21
N VAL A 183 -7.04 23.89 5.54
CA VAL A 183 -7.98 22.76 5.69
C VAL A 183 -7.81 22.07 7.05
N VAL A 184 -6.59 22.07 7.58
CA VAL A 184 -6.25 21.61 8.95
C VAL A 184 -5.50 22.73 9.69
N PRO A 185 -5.29 22.65 11.02
CA PRO A 185 -4.59 23.70 11.76
C PRO A 185 -3.26 24.08 11.11
N SER A 186 -3.04 25.38 10.90
CA SER A 186 -1.86 25.93 10.18
C SER A 186 -0.52 25.52 10.80
N ALA A 187 -0.51 25.14 12.07
CA ALA A 187 0.64 24.56 12.74
C ALA A 187 1.16 23.27 12.07
N ILE A 188 0.28 22.47 11.45
CA ILE A 188 0.63 21.23 10.74
C ILE A 188 1.36 21.54 9.42
N GLY A 189 1.04 22.68 8.79
CA GLY A 189 1.67 23.16 7.56
C GLY A 189 3.08 23.74 7.73
N ARG A 190 3.76 23.46 8.84
CA ARG A 190 5.13 23.94 9.12
C ARG A 190 6.16 22.81 8.98
N THR A 191 7.27 23.10 8.29
CA THR A 191 8.40 22.19 8.14
C THR A 191 9.37 22.27 9.33
N HIS A 192 10.25 21.27 9.45
CA HIS A 192 11.34 21.23 10.42
C HIS A 192 12.43 22.24 10.02
N PRO A 193 13.01 23.03 10.95
CA PRO A 193 13.95 24.10 10.61
C PRO A 193 15.19 23.63 9.84
N THR A 194 15.72 22.45 10.17
CA THR A 194 16.95 21.91 9.56
C THR A 194 16.70 20.86 8.46
N HIS A 195 15.83 19.87 8.72
CA HIS A 195 15.54 18.78 7.76
C HIS A 195 14.47 19.12 6.74
N LEU A 196 13.74 20.22 6.94
CA LEU A 196 12.67 20.72 6.04
C LEU A 196 11.57 19.69 5.76
N THR A 197 11.40 18.74 6.69
CA THR A 197 10.35 17.72 6.69
C THR A 197 9.10 18.20 7.44
N PRO A 198 7.89 17.72 7.12
CA PRO A 198 6.66 18.12 7.81
C PRO A 198 6.53 17.43 9.18
N HIS A 199 7.47 17.71 10.08
CA HIS A 199 7.61 17.02 11.38
C HIS A 199 6.35 17.08 12.23
N ARG A 200 5.60 18.19 12.22
CA ARG A 200 4.36 18.32 13.00
C ARG A 200 3.24 17.43 12.49
N ALA A 201 3.11 17.29 11.17
CA ALA A 201 2.20 16.33 10.56
C ALA A 201 2.60 14.90 10.98
N LEU A 202 3.88 14.56 10.85
CA LEU A 202 4.39 13.22 11.20
C LEU A 202 4.24 12.88 12.69
N ILE A 203 4.50 13.84 13.58
CA ILE A 203 4.32 13.65 15.03
C ILE A 203 2.84 13.53 15.41
N SER A 204 1.94 14.17 14.66
CA SER A 204 0.50 14.02 14.91
C SER A 204 -0.06 12.67 14.45
N VAL A 205 0.41 12.15 13.32
CA VAL A 205 -0.11 10.92 12.71
C VAL A 205 0.64 9.66 13.15
N GLY A 206 1.96 9.73 13.32
CA GLY A 206 2.81 8.58 13.67
C GLY A 206 2.30 7.81 14.90
N PRO A 207 1.96 8.47 16.02
CA PRO A 207 1.38 7.80 17.18
C PRO A 207 0.05 7.10 16.87
N LEU A 208 -0.81 7.68 16.03
CA LEU A 208 -2.09 7.06 15.63
C LEU A 208 -1.85 5.77 14.83
N VAL A 209 -0.92 5.82 13.87
CA VAL A 209 -0.55 4.68 13.01
C VAL A 209 0.02 3.52 13.84
N ILE A 210 0.76 3.82 14.91
CA ILE A 210 1.33 2.79 15.80
C ILE A 210 0.32 2.33 16.84
N ALA A 211 -0.48 3.24 17.40
CA ALA A 211 -1.37 2.94 18.52
C ALA A 211 -2.46 1.95 18.12
N VAL A 212 -3.06 2.09 16.94
CA VAL A 212 -4.15 1.20 16.48
C VAL A 212 -3.72 -0.28 16.47
N PRO A 213 -2.67 -0.69 15.72
CA PRO A 213 -2.25 -2.09 15.71
C PRO A 213 -1.71 -2.58 17.06
N VAL A 214 -1.03 -1.71 17.83
CA VAL A 214 -0.53 -2.07 19.17
C VAL A 214 -1.67 -2.34 20.14
N VAL A 215 -2.70 -1.51 20.17
CA VAL A 215 -3.87 -1.69 21.04
C VAL A 215 -4.62 -2.97 20.67
N LEU A 216 -4.85 -3.21 19.38
CA LEU A 216 -5.52 -4.44 18.92
C LEU A 216 -4.73 -5.69 19.35
N TYR A 217 -3.41 -5.68 19.19
CA TYR A 217 -2.56 -6.77 19.63
C TYR A 217 -2.58 -6.96 21.16
N LEU A 218 -2.54 -5.88 21.93
CA LEU A 218 -2.59 -5.94 23.40
C LEU A 218 -3.93 -6.45 23.94
N VAL A 219 -5.02 -6.28 23.20
CA VAL A 219 -6.35 -6.80 23.53
C VAL A 219 -6.49 -8.29 23.15
N GLY A 220 -5.44 -8.90 22.58
CA GLY A 220 -5.36 -10.33 22.30
C GLY A 220 -5.77 -10.73 20.88
N VAL A 221 -5.81 -9.77 19.94
CA VAL A 221 -6.03 -10.08 18.51
C VAL A 221 -4.75 -10.66 17.91
N ASP A 222 -4.88 -11.74 17.15
CA ASP A 222 -3.76 -12.36 16.44
C ASP A 222 -3.12 -11.41 15.43
N ALA A 223 -1.80 -11.51 15.27
CA ALA A 223 -1.03 -10.55 14.46
C ALA A 223 -1.50 -10.52 12.99
N MET A 224 -1.84 -11.68 12.42
CA MET A 224 -2.33 -11.77 11.04
C MET A 224 -3.72 -11.14 10.87
N ASP A 225 -4.58 -11.27 11.89
CA ASP A 225 -5.89 -10.62 11.90
C ASP A 225 -5.76 -9.10 12.01
N VAL A 226 -4.85 -8.60 12.87
CA VAL A 226 -4.56 -7.15 12.94
C VAL A 226 -4.15 -6.61 11.58
N VAL A 227 -3.23 -7.28 10.88
CA VAL A 227 -2.82 -6.91 9.53
C VAL A 227 -4.02 -6.89 8.61
N THR A 228 -4.76 -8.00 8.54
CA THR A 228 -5.93 -8.14 7.67
C THR A 228 -6.97 -7.04 7.90
N TRP A 229 -7.28 -6.71 9.15
CA TRP A 229 -8.31 -5.71 9.47
C TRP A 229 -7.86 -4.29 9.13
N VAL A 230 -6.62 -3.92 9.50
CA VAL A 230 -6.08 -2.57 9.24
C VAL A 230 -5.90 -2.34 7.73
N ASP A 231 -5.40 -3.35 7.03
CA ASP A 231 -5.16 -3.29 5.59
C ASP A 231 -6.46 -3.27 4.78
N THR A 232 -7.48 -4.03 5.22
CA THR A 232 -8.82 -3.97 4.61
C THR A 232 -9.41 -2.57 4.72
N TYR A 233 -9.33 -1.96 5.91
CA TYR A 233 -9.78 -0.59 6.12
C TYR A 233 -9.02 0.42 5.24
N GLY A 234 -7.69 0.33 5.20
CA GLY A 234 -6.85 1.20 4.37
C GLY A 234 -7.16 1.06 2.87
N THR A 235 -7.39 -0.17 2.42
CA THR A 235 -7.69 -0.50 1.02
C THR A 235 -8.97 0.16 0.53
N TYR A 236 -10.02 0.26 1.36
CA TYR A 236 -11.22 1.01 1.00
C TYR A 236 -10.92 2.49 0.70
N GLY A 237 -10.04 3.11 1.49
CA GLY A 237 -9.56 4.47 1.22
C GLY A 237 -8.86 4.59 -0.13
N TYR A 238 -7.93 3.67 -0.42
CA TYR A 238 -7.22 3.65 -1.70
C TYR A 238 -8.15 3.38 -2.88
N MET A 239 -9.14 2.49 -2.76
CA MET A 239 -10.13 2.23 -3.81
C MET A 239 -10.92 3.48 -4.15
N VAL A 240 -11.41 4.21 -3.14
CA VAL A 240 -12.12 5.48 -3.37
C VAL A 240 -11.20 6.52 -4.01
N ALA A 241 -9.97 6.65 -3.54
CA ALA A 241 -8.99 7.58 -4.10
C ALA A 241 -8.64 7.25 -5.56
N TYR A 242 -8.41 5.98 -5.89
CA TYR A 242 -8.09 5.55 -7.25
C TYR A 242 -9.29 5.63 -8.19
N ALA A 243 -10.50 5.32 -7.72
CA ALA A 243 -11.72 5.53 -8.48
C ALA A 243 -11.92 7.03 -8.79
N ALA A 244 -11.70 7.90 -7.79
CA ALA A 244 -11.75 9.34 -7.99
C ALA A 244 -10.69 9.83 -8.98
N ALA A 245 -9.46 9.31 -8.91
CA ALA A 245 -8.39 9.62 -9.85
C ALA A 245 -8.73 9.16 -11.29
N ALA A 246 -9.30 7.97 -11.46
CA ALA A 246 -9.74 7.45 -12.76
C ALA A 246 -10.85 8.33 -13.36
N ILE A 247 -11.83 8.74 -12.55
CA ILE A 247 -12.89 9.68 -12.95
C ILE A 247 -12.27 11.03 -13.33
N ALA A 248 -11.37 11.57 -12.50
CA ALA A 248 -10.71 12.84 -12.73
C ALA A 248 -9.91 12.84 -14.05
N ALA A 249 -9.19 11.76 -14.36
CA ALA A 249 -8.48 11.61 -15.63
C ALA A 249 -9.43 11.69 -16.84
N VAL A 250 -10.58 11.02 -16.78
CA VAL A 250 -11.61 11.07 -17.84
C VAL A 250 -12.19 12.48 -17.98
N VAL A 251 -12.54 13.12 -16.87
CA VAL A 251 -13.11 14.48 -16.85
C VAL A 251 -12.10 15.50 -17.38
N PHE A 252 -10.84 15.41 -16.95
CA PHE A 252 -9.76 16.28 -17.38
C PHE A 252 -9.48 16.16 -18.88
N LEU A 253 -9.37 14.94 -19.42
CA LEU A 253 -9.17 14.75 -20.87
C LEU A 253 -10.34 15.30 -21.70
N ARG A 254 -11.57 15.17 -21.17
CA ARG A 254 -12.76 15.78 -21.79
C ARG A 254 -12.71 17.31 -21.75
N SER A 255 -12.26 17.92 -20.65
CA SER A 255 -12.20 19.39 -20.53
C SER A 255 -11.19 20.02 -21.50
N ILE A 256 -10.05 19.36 -21.71
CA ILE A 256 -9.03 19.79 -22.70
C ILE A 256 -9.30 19.30 -24.13
N LYS A 257 -10.45 18.64 -24.37
CA LYS A 257 -10.87 18.10 -25.68
C LYS A 257 -9.89 17.09 -26.32
N VAL A 258 -9.06 16.42 -25.51
CA VAL A 258 -8.16 15.37 -25.98
C VAL A 258 -8.85 14.02 -25.83
N ARG A 259 -8.98 13.26 -26.93
CA ARG A 259 -9.52 11.89 -26.89
C ARG A 259 -8.41 10.86 -26.94
N VAL A 260 -8.15 10.24 -25.79
CA VAL A 260 -7.38 8.99 -25.74
C VAL A 260 -8.36 7.83 -25.63
N ARG A 261 -8.48 7.03 -26.69
CA ARG A 261 -9.48 5.94 -26.81
C ARG A 261 -9.40 4.93 -25.66
N MET A 262 -8.21 4.66 -25.14
CA MET A 262 -7.99 3.66 -24.08
C MET A 262 -8.35 4.14 -22.67
N VAL A 263 -8.42 5.45 -22.41
CA VAL A 263 -8.62 5.96 -21.04
C VAL A 263 -10.03 5.65 -20.52
N TRP A 264 -11.04 5.76 -21.38
CA TRP A 264 -12.42 5.43 -21.02
C TRP A 264 -12.62 3.96 -20.61
N PRO A 265 -12.24 2.97 -21.44
CA PRO A 265 -12.37 1.57 -21.07
C PRO A 265 -11.46 1.20 -19.88
N ALA A 266 -10.25 1.77 -19.78
CA ALA A 266 -9.37 1.54 -18.63
C ALA A 266 -9.96 2.08 -17.32
N ALA A 267 -10.51 3.30 -17.33
CA ALA A 267 -11.17 3.88 -16.16
C ALA A 267 -12.43 3.10 -15.78
N ALA A 268 -13.26 2.70 -16.75
CA ALA A 268 -14.45 1.89 -16.50
C ALA A 268 -14.09 0.52 -15.90
N LEU A 269 -13.06 -0.14 -16.44
CA LEU A 269 -12.55 -1.40 -15.90
C LEU A 269 -12.03 -1.22 -14.47
N ALA A 270 -11.18 -0.22 -14.23
CA ALA A 270 -10.61 0.04 -12.90
C ALA A 270 -11.69 0.31 -11.85
N ILE A 271 -12.65 1.20 -12.15
CA ILE A 271 -13.76 1.52 -11.25
C ILE A 271 -14.65 0.30 -11.03
N GLY A 272 -14.96 -0.46 -12.08
CA GLY A 272 -15.75 -1.68 -11.99
C GLY A 272 -15.09 -2.75 -11.11
N SER A 273 -13.78 -2.98 -11.29
CA SER A 273 -13.00 -3.90 -10.47
C SER A 273 -12.95 -3.47 -9.00
N MET A 274 -12.72 -2.18 -8.72
CA MET A 274 -12.73 -1.65 -7.35
C MET A 274 -14.11 -1.77 -6.70
N ALA A 275 -15.19 -1.46 -7.43
CA ALA A 275 -16.55 -1.60 -6.94
C ALA A 275 -16.90 -3.07 -6.65
N TYR A 276 -16.45 -3.98 -7.52
CA TYR A 276 -16.62 -5.42 -7.31
C TYR A 276 -15.88 -5.91 -6.06
N VAL A 277 -14.63 -5.49 -5.86
CA VAL A 277 -13.88 -5.89 -4.66
C VAL A 277 -14.49 -5.31 -3.40
N PHE A 278 -14.96 -4.06 -3.43
CA PHE A 278 -15.71 -3.48 -2.31
C PHE A 278 -16.97 -4.32 -2.01
N TYR A 279 -17.73 -4.69 -3.04
CA TYR A 279 -18.89 -5.56 -2.90
C TYR A 279 -18.53 -6.94 -2.31
N ALA A 280 -17.48 -7.59 -2.81
CA ALA A 280 -17.04 -8.91 -2.37
C ALA A 280 -16.56 -8.94 -0.91
N ASN A 281 -16.04 -7.83 -0.38
CA ASN A 281 -15.69 -7.73 1.04
C ASN A 281 -16.89 -7.47 1.96
N VAL A 282 -18.00 -6.96 1.41
CA VAL A 282 -19.21 -6.65 2.17
C VAL A 282 -20.22 -7.80 2.09
N TYR A 283 -20.22 -8.53 0.97
CA TYR A 283 -21.18 -9.58 0.67
C TYR A 283 -20.51 -10.84 0.09
N PRO A 284 -20.77 -12.04 0.65
CA PRO A 284 -21.60 -12.32 1.82
C PRO A 284 -21.02 -11.68 3.09
N VAL A 285 -21.88 -11.39 4.08
CA VAL A 285 -21.46 -10.66 5.29
C VAL A 285 -20.34 -11.44 5.98
N PRO A 286 -19.13 -10.88 6.08
CA PRO A 286 -18.00 -11.59 6.67
C PRO A 286 -18.19 -11.75 8.18
N ALA A 287 -17.38 -12.61 8.80
CA ALA A 287 -17.40 -12.80 10.25
C ALA A 287 -17.01 -11.49 10.98
N TYR A 288 -17.45 -11.36 12.22
CA TYR A 288 -17.01 -10.26 13.08
C TYR A 288 -15.50 -10.33 13.34
N PRO A 289 -14.75 -9.22 13.26
CA PRO A 289 -15.18 -7.82 13.09
C PRO A 289 -15.12 -7.28 11.66
N LEU A 290 -14.77 -8.08 10.66
CA LEU A 290 -14.67 -7.64 9.26
C LEU A 290 -16.00 -7.04 8.75
N ASN A 291 -17.15 -7.51 9.26
CA ASN A 291 -18.47 -6.94 8.93
C ASN A 291 -18.68 -5.50 9.42
N VAL A 292 -17.92 -5.04 10.41
CA VAL A 292 -18.02 -3.69 10.98
C VAL A 292 -17.15 -2.69 10.20
N ILE A 293 -16.05 -3.15 9.58
CA ILE A 293 -15.08 -2.30 8.88
C ILE A 293 -15.72 -1.42 7.79
N PRO A 294 -16.62 -1.92 6.92
CA PRO A 294 -17.30 -1.07 5.93
C PRO A 294 -18.06 0.09 6.56
N TRP A 295 -18.71 -0.13 7.69
CA TRP A 295 -19.45 0.90 8.41
C TRP A 295 -18.54 1.93 9.06
N LEU A 296 -17.41 1.49 9.63
CA LEU A 296 -16.37 2.39 10.13
C LEU A 296 -15.82 3.27 9.01
N PHE A 297 -15.54 2.67 7.84
CA PHE A 297 -15.10 3.42 6.68
C PHE A 297 -16.15 4.46 6.24
N LEU A 298 -17.42 4.07 6.11
CA LEU A 298 -18.50 5.02 5.78
C LEU A 298 -18.63 6.15 6.81
N ALA A 299 -18.46 5.85 8.10
CA ALA A 299 -18.44 6.88 9.15
C ALA A 299 -17.27 7.86 8.96
N THR A 300 -16.09 7.38 8.57
CA THR A 300 -14.93 8.26 8.30
C THR A 300 -15.12 9.14 7.08
N VAL A 301 -15.72 8.59 6.01
CA VAL A 301 -16.09 9.37 4.81
C VAL A 301 -17.14 10.41 5.17
N ALA A 302 -18.17 10.05 5.94
CA ALA A 302 -19.20 10.99 6.39
C ALA A 302 -18.59 12.12 7.26
N ALA A 303 -17.66 11.80 8.16
CA ALA A 303 -16.95 12.79 8.96
C ALA A 303 -16.10 13.73 8.09
N ALA A 304 -15.40 13.20 7.08
CA ALA A 304 -14.63 14.00 6.14
C ALA A 304 -15.51 14.94 5.30
N LEU A 305 -16.65 14.46 4.82
CA LEU A 305 -17.63 15.27 4.09
C LEU A 305 -18.28 16.34 4.97
N ALA A 306 -18.60 16.00 6.23
CA ALA A 306 -19.12 16.95 7.20
C ALA A 306 -18.09 18.05 7.50
N TRP A 307 -16.81 17.69 7.67
CA TRP A 307 -15.72 18.65 7.83
C TRP A 307 -15.58 19.58 6.62
N TYR A 308 -15.59 19.02 5.41
CA TYR A 308 -15.58 19.78 4.16
C TYR A 308 -16.77 20.76 4.07
N TRP A 309 -17.97 20.32 4.45
CA TRP A 309 -19.17 21.15 4.45
C TRP A 309 -19.15 22.25 5.51
N ILE A 310 -18.57 21.98 6.69
CA ILE A 310 -18.36 23.01 7.71
C ILE A 310 -17.36 24.06 7.21
N LEU A 311 -16.26 23.62 6.60
CA LEU A 311 -15.25 24.51 6.02
C LEU A 311 -15.82 25.36 4.90
N SER A 312 -16.62 24.78 3.99
CA SER A 312 -17.21 25.53 2.88
C SER A 312 -18.21 26.59 3.32
N ARG A 313 -18.81 26.44 4.49
CA ARG A 313 -19.68 27.45 5.10
C ARG A 313 -18.93 28.50 5.92
N ARG A 314 -17.90 28.10 6.65
CA ARG A 314 -17.17 28.99 7.58
C ARG A 314 -16.07 29.79 6.91
N SER A 315 -15.38 29.19 5.94
CA SER A 315 -14.21 29.76 5.27
C SER A 315 -14.21 29.38 3.78
N PRO A 316 -15.09 29.98 2.96
CA PRO A 316 -15.13 29.73 1.51
C PRO A 316 -13.78 29.99 0.83
N GLU A 317 -12.98 30.93 1.37
CA GLU A 317 -11.62 31.22 0.90
C GLU A 317 -10.66 30.03 1.02
N VAL A 318 -10.87 29.14 1.99
CA VAL A 318 -10.06 27.91 2.14
C VAL A 318 -10.38 26.94 1.01
N ILE A 319 -11.66 26.76 0.68
CA ILE A 319 -12.08 25.85 -0.41
C ILE A 319 -11.56 26.33 -1.76
N ALA A 320 -11.59 27.65 -2.00
CA ALA A 320 -11.05 28.24 -3.22
C ALA A 320 -9.52 28.09 -3.34
N LYS A 321 -8.82 27.86 -2.22
CA LYS A 321 -7.38 27.60 -2.17
C LYS A 321 -7.00 26.12 -2.31
N ILE A 322 -7.96 25.19 -2.17
CA ILE A 322 -7.64 23.76 -2.26
C ILE A 322 -7.10 23.45 -3.66
N GLY A 323 -5.88 22.91 -3.72
CA GLY A 323 -5.23 22.55 -4.96
C GLY A 323 -4.65 23.73 -5.74
N THR A 324 -4.68 24.95 -5.20
CA THR A 324 -4.00 26.12 -5.79
C THR A 324 -2.66 26.42 -5.15
N SER A 325 -2.32 25.72 -4.06
CA SER A 325 -1.00 25.83 -3.45
C SER A 325 0.05 25.26 -4.38
N ASP A 326 0.73 26.15 -5.10
CA ASP A 326 1.92 25.78 -5.85
C ASP A 326 2.97 25.27 -4.87
N MET A 327 3.25 23.97 -4.97
CA MET A 327 4.42 23.33 -4.35
C MET A 327 5.74 23.81 -5.01
N GLU A 328 5.74 24.96 -5.70
CA GLU A 328 6.92 25.64 -6.26
C GLU A 328 7.91 26.06 -5.16
N THR A 329 7.42 26.27 -3.94
CA THR A 329 8.26 26.55 -2.77
C THR A 329 7.88 25.66 -1.59
N LEU A 330 8.30 24.40 -1.69
CA LEU A 330 8.85 23.77 -0.50
C LEU A 330 10.15 24.51 -0.22
N GLU A 331 10.08 25.63 0.51
CA GLU A 331 11.26 26.42 0.90
C GLU A 331 12.33 25.46 1.44
N GLY A 332 13.34 25.21 0.60
CA GLY A 332 14.56 24.46 0.91
C GLY A 332 14.55 22.92 0.75
N ILE A 333 13.63 22.26 0.03
CA ILE A 333 13.85 20.83 -0.29
C ILE A 333 14.96 20.70 -1.35
N GLY A 334 16.20 20.69 -0.85
CA GLY A 334 17.44 20.45 -1.58
C GLY A 334 17.99 19.07 -1.34
#